data_AF-A0A5P3AYA2-F1
#
_entry.id   AF-A0A5P3AYA2-F1
#
_cell.length_a   1.000
_cell.length_b   1.000
_cell.length_c   1.000
_cell.angle_alpha   90.00
_cell.angle_beta   90.00
_cell.angle_gamma   90.00
#
_symmetry.space_group_name_H-M   'P 1'
#
loop_
_entity.id
_entity.type
_entity.pdbx_description
1 polymer ?
#
loop_
_entity_poly.entity_id
_entity_poly.type
_entity_poly.pdbx_seq_one_letter_code
_entity_poly.pdbx_strand_id
1 'polypeptide(L)'
;MKYWIVIDSWNLMETFTTESLSPHIFYLKRAFGNDLTRYISKNGELFNNLVLYKEEPLSHFAIELDGSLLDKSLLTEQNKGETFLYPKTVYYQKGKVRFRFKNQDSIKAFIAESKIIFEVKTIDKYSNDFFIETDTPKKIPSTGGNDSLPFGIDGYIGVDNLFNSIKGGVVSYLCGLKTSTSLENQSLILSLTSLKNMIAGLNTIVMMGEESVIDYSQYKISLLKTRNDFLCSPYKDKVNLFEVLKHILDEIISLSSLRLKKVAEQKSPSYKFEIERLKKKKAEYEDLLYKLEDSNIREIKEELSRIKGQEVKMGELEGKKRKFFPKGSHEYERKQELKFQINKYKEENNEYKTAYREYKSIEALLSYSIVGVTQYDATISSLFIRFSDNINDILKLLKSSLVRDDQETDFLPNLSVLKDDIKIEIENVSLEEMVLYNVIFHLIVSNSSEKQNVVSDSKIVELVECAGKKFGESEISKSEVGNHIMNTLRTFWMYKKQKADSFDIPKDLPLLQAIMSFLIKPRGFDQIDRFMLNRGYQLKKYAYMLWGATVGYASIPKTLTNIINDNFNENLLDNYLSSIYKSLENRNI
;
A
#
# COMPACT_ATOMS: atom_id res chain seq x y z
N MET A 1 36.30 9.79 -21.32
CA MET A 1 36.51 11.16 -20.76
C MET A 1 35.45 11.38 -19.72
N LYS A 2 35.82 11.95 -18.58
CA LYS A 2 34.91 12.15 -17.45
C LYS A 2 34.57 13.62 -17.30
N TYR A 3 33.38 13.90 -16.77
CA TYR A 3 32.90 15.23 -16.45
C TYR A 3 32.32 15.26 -15.05
N TRP A 4 32.32 16.42 -14.42
CA TRP A 4 31.86 16.61 -13.05
C TRP A 4 30.77 17.68 -12.97
N ILE A 5 29.79 17.45 -12.12
CA ILE A 5 28.73 18.42 -11.84
C ILE A 5 28.71 18.70 -10.35
N VAL A 6 28.77 19.98 -9.97
CA VAL A 6 28.52 20.42 -8.60
C VAL A 6 27.02 20.44 -8.32
N ILE A 7 26.63 19.92 -7.16
CA ILE A 7 25.23 19.84 -6.73
C ILE A 7 25.15 20.01 -5.20
N ASP A 8 23.98 20.41 -4.69
CA ASP A 8 23.69 20.37 -3.26
C ASP A 8 22.96 19.08 -2.87
N SER A 9 22.79 18.86 -1.56
CA SER A 9 22.17 17.64 -1.03
C SER A 9 20.73 17.43 -1.47
N TRP A 10 19.92 18.51 -1.51
CA TRP A 10 18.50 18.44 -1.82
C TRP A 10 18.27 18.17 -3.31
N ASN A 11 19.00 18.88 -4.16
CA ASN A 11 18.98 18.66 -5.60
C ASN A 11 19.52 17.27 -5.94
N LEU A 12 20.57 16.80 -5.27
CA LEU A 12 21.08 15.44 -5.44
C LEU A 12 20.01 14.40 -5.11
N MET A 13 19.27 14.58 -4.02
CA MET A 13 18.16 13.69 -3.62
C MET A 13 17.09 13.59 -4.70
N GLU A 14 16.69 14.72 -5.32
CA GLU A 14 15.68 14.74 -6.38
C GLU A 14 16.11 13.91 -7.60
N THR A 15 17.40 13.91 -7.93
CA THR A 15 17.88 13.15 -9.09
C THR A 15 17.67 11.64 -8.97
N PHE A 16 17.49 11.11 -7.75
CA PHE A 16 17.14 9.70 -7.51
C PHE A 16 15.63 9.39 -7.63
N THR A 17 14.79 10.41 -7.84
CA THR A 17 13.37 10.26 -8.15
C THR A 17 13.16 10.00 -9.65
N THR A 18 13.89 10.72 -10.50
CA THR A 18 13.80 10.61 -11.97
C THR A 18 14.94 9.77 -12.59
N GLU A 19 16.00 9.53 -11.82
CA GLU A 19 17.26 8.93 -12.29
C GLU A 19 17.91 9.77 -13.39
N SER A 20 17.89 11.09 -13.18
CA SER A 20 18.42 12.06 -14.12
C SER A 20 18.70 13.39 -13.46
N LEU A 21 19.49 14.23 -14.15
CA LEU A 21 19.69 15.62 -13.80
C LEU A 21 19.42 16.51 -15.02
N SER A 22 18.58 17.52 -14.83
CA SER A 22 18.17 18.44 -15.90
C SER A 22 18.71 19.86 -15.67
N PRO A 23 18.79 20.70 -16.71
CA PRO A 23 19.00 22.14 -16.52
C PRO A 23 17.86 22.78 -15.71
N HIS A 24 18.13 23.88 -15.00
CA HIS A 24 17.17 24.45 -14.04
C HIS A 24 15.81 24.75 -14.66
N ILE A 25 15.80 25.38 -15.82
CA ILE A 25 14.59 25.77 -16.56
C ILE A 25 13.67 24.58 -16.92
N PHE A 26 14.21 23.36 -17.01
CA PHE A 26 13.39 22.17 -17.26
C PHE A 26 12.45 21.90 -16.10
N TYR A 27 12.89 22.09 -14.86
CA TYR A 27 12.05 21.89 -13.67
C TYR A 27 10.86 22.86 -13.61
N LEU A 28 10.95 24.01 -14.27
CA LEU A 28 9.85 24.99 -14.36
C LEU A 28 8.84 24.66 -15.47
N LYS A 29 9.27 23.96 -16.52
CA LYS A 29 8.48 23.77 -17.76
C LYS A 29 8.04 22.34 -18.01
N ARG A 30 8.78 21.34 -17.53
CA ARG A 30 8.50 19.93 -17.79
C ARG A 30 7.29 19.46 -16.98
N ALA A 31 6.66 18.39 -17.46
CA ALA A 31 5.44 17.85 -16.89
C ALA A 31 5.67 16.94 -15.67
N PHE A 32 6.86 16.93 -15.06
CA PHE A 32 7.21 16.00 -13.99
C PHE A 32 8.34 16.50 -13.09
N GLY A 33 8.49 15.84 -11.93
CA GLY A 33 9.46 16.22 -10.91
C GLY A 33 9.09 17.46 -10.12
N ASN A 34 9.94 17.82 -9.17
CA ASN A 34 9.70 18.93 -8.27
C ASN A 34 10.28 20.23 -8.83
N ASP A 35 9.62 21.34 -8.53
CA ASP A 35 10.01 22.69 -8.98
C ASP A 35 11.16 23.23 -8.10
N LEU A 36 12.16 22.39 -7.80
CA LEU A 36 13.31 22.76 -6.98
C LEU A 36 14.27 23.64 -7.80
N THR A 37 14.73 24.72 -7.17
CA THR A 37 15.73 25.61 -7.76
C THR A 37 17.13 25.00 -7.65
N ARG A 38 17.80 24.83 -8.80
CA ARG A 38 19.16 24.30 -8.87
C ARG A 38 20.17 25.43 -8.71
N TYR A 39 20.79 25.52 -7.54
CA TYR A 39 21.83 26.51 -7.24
C TYR A 39 23.22 25.90 -7.42
N ILE A 40 24.09 26.57 -8.17
CA ILE A 40 25.46 26.07 -8.47
C ILE A 40 26.49 26.60 -7.44
N SER A 41 26.18 27.69 -6.74
CA SER A 41 27.09 28.33 -5.79
C SER A 41 26.42 28.67 -4.46
N LYS A 42 27.23 28.95 -3.42
CA LYS A 42 26.75 29.47 -2.12
C LYS A 42 25.94 30.78 -2.25
N ASN A 43 26.03 31.46 -3.39
CA ASN A 43 25.35 32.72 -3.67
C ASN A 43 23.98 32.53 -4.35
N GLY A 44 23.58 31.28 -4.66
CA GLY A 44 22.27 31.01 -5.24
C GLY A 44 22.13 31.33 -6.73
N GLU A 45 23.21 31.17 -7.52
CA GLU A 45 23.16 31.39 -8.97
C GLU A 45 22.44 30.24 -9.71
N LEU A 46 21.46 30.60 -10.54
CA LEU A 46 20.68 29.70 -11.39
C LEU A 46 21.28 29.65 -12.80
N PHE A 47 21.42 28.45 -13.35
CA PHE A 47 21.85 28.23 -14.74
C PHE A 47 20.83 27.36 -15.50
N ASN A 48 20.44 27.84 -16.68
CA ASN A 48 19.60 27.22 -17.69
C ASN A 48 20.34 26.14 -18.50
N ASN A 49 21.65 25.97 -18.32
CA ASN A 49 22.43 24.83 -18.80
C ASN A 49 23.03 24.01 -17.64
N LEU A 50 23.34 22.74 -17.88
CA LEU A 50 24.20 21.98 -16.97
C LEU A 50 25.65 22.45 -17.13
N VAL A 51 26.25 22.91 -16.03
CA VAL A 51 27.66 23.26 -15.96
C VAL A 51 28.49 22.02 -15.61
N LEU A 52 29.39 21.65 -16.50
CA LEU A 52 30.27 20.49 -16.40
C LEU A 52 31.73 20.95 -16.21
N TYR A 53 32.46 20.28 -15.33
CA TYR A 53 33.88 20.51 -15.08
C TYR A 53 34.70 19.31 -15.56
N LYS A 54 35.90 19.56 -16.10
CA LYS A 54 36.79 18.49 -16.58
C LYS A 54 37.48 17.72 -15.45
N GLU A 55 37.66 18.38 -14.31
CA GLU A 55 38.37 17.86 -13.13
C GLU A 55 37.46 17.92 -11.90
N GLU A 56 37.81 17.14 -10.87
CA GLU A 56 37.01 17.06 -9.64
C GLU A 56 36.96 18.44 -8.93
N PRO A 57 35.75 19.02 -8.76
CA PRO A 57 35.60 20.32 -8.12
C PRO A 57 35.60 20.20 -6.60
N LEU A 58 36.13 21.22 -5.91
CA LEU A 58 35.98 21.36 -4.46
C LEU A 58 34.53 21.72 -4.10
N SER A 59 33.71 20.71 -3.79
CA SER A 59 32.32 20.88 -3.37
C SER A 59 31.97 19.96 -2.19
N HIS A 60 30.76 20.09 -1.63
CA HIS A 60 30.25 19.12 -0.65
C HIS A 60 29.71 17.86 -1.33
N PHE A 61 29.01 18.04 -2.46
CA PHE A 61 28.49 16.98 -3.28
C PHE A 61 28.82 17.25 -4.75
N ALA A 62 29.15 16.20 -5.48
CA ALA A 62 29.36 16.26 -6.92
C ALA A 62 28.92 14.95 -7.59
N ILE A 63 28.64 15.02 -8.87
CA ILE A 63 28.32 13.86 -9.70
C ILE A 63 29.43 13.71 -10.74
N GLU A 64 30.08 12.55 -10.76
CA GLU A 64 31.00 12.16 -11.83
C GLU A 64 30.19 11.46 -12.93
N LEU A 65 30.35 11.91 -14.17
CA LEU A 65 29.69 11.39 -15.35
C LEU A 65 30.72 10.84 -16.34
N ASP A 66 30.46 9.65 -16.87
CA ASP A 66 31.13 9.20 -18.08
C ASP A 66 30.62 9.99 -19.29
N GLY A 67 31.54 10.50 -20.11
CA GLY A 67 31.21 11.30 -21.29
C GLY A 67 30.45 10.57 -22.39
N SER A 68 30.21 9.26 -22.28
CA SER A 68 29.29 8.51 -23.15
C SER A 68 27.80 8.76 -22.83
N LEU A 69 27.49 9.34 -21.68
CA LEU A 69 26.14 9.81 -21.33
C LEU A 69 25.76 11.14 -22.00
N LEU A 70 26.74 11.82 -22.59
CA LEU A 70 26.58 13.16 -23.15
C LEU A 70 26.63 13.12 -24.67
N ASP A 71 25.75 13.91 -25.28
CA ASP A 71 25.88 14.28 -26.69
C ASP A 71 26.99 15.32 -26.83
N LYS A 72 28.18 14.87 -27.22
CA LYS A 72 29.37 15.70 -27.32
C LYS A 72 29.24 16.82 -28.36
N SER A 73 28.32 16.70 -29.32
CA SER A 73 28.10 17.74 -30.33
C SER A 73 27.45 19.00 -29.75
N LEU A 74 26.82 18.89 -28.58
CA LEU A 74 26.11 19.98 -27.90
C LEU A 74 26.91 20.61 -26.76
N LEU A 75 28.14 20.17 -26.53
CA LEU A 75 29.01 20.72 -25.49
C LEU A 75 29.59 22.06 -25.94
N THR A 76 29.25 23.13 -25.21
CA THR A 76 29.83 24.45 -25.44
C THR A 76 30.95 24.70 -24.44
N GLU A 77 32.17 24.90 -24.93
CA GLU A 77 33.34 25.16 -24.09
C GLU A 77 33.32 26.59 -23.52
N GLN A 78 33.67 26.71 -22.24
CA GLN A 78 33.92 27.97 -21.54
C GLN A 78 35.25 27.89 -20.77
N ASN A 79 35.82 29.05 -20.43
CA ASN A 79 37.04 29.16 -19.63
C ASN A 79 38.22 28.30 -20.15
N LYS A 80 38.49 28.36 -21.45
CA LYS A 80 39.62 27.66 -22.10
C LYS A 80 39.64 26.13 -21.84
N GLY A 81 38.48 25.49 -21.75
CA GLY A 81 38.38 24.03 -21.74
C GLY A 81 38.30 23.42 -20.34
N GLU A 82 38.20 24.27 -19.32
CA GLU A 82 37.99 23.85 -17.93
C GLU A 82 36.51 23.60 -17.62
N THR A 83 35.60 24.30 -18.30
CA THR A 83 34.15 24.26 -18.07
C THR A 83 33.40 24.05 -19.37
N PHE A 84 32.31 23.28 -19.33
CA PHE A 84 31.43 23.06 -20.47
C PHE A 84 29.98 23.29 -20.09
N LEU A 85 29.18 23.87 -20.99
CA LEU A 85 27.74 23.98 -20.86
C LEU A 85 27.06 22.88 -21.68
N TYR A 86 26.07 22.22 -21.08
CA TYR A 86 25.27 21.18 -21.71
C TYR A 86 23.77 21.48 -21.58
N PRO A 87 23.01 21.53 -22.69
CA PRO A 87 21.63 22.03 -22.70
C PRO A 87 20.55 20.98 -22.42
N LYS A 88 20.91 19.70 -22.32
CA LYS A 88 19.95 18.58 -22.17
C LYS A 88 19.99 17.96 -20.77
N THR A 89 18.97 17.17 -20.47
CA THR A 89 18.95 16.26 -19.31
C THR A 89 19.97 15.14 -19.49
N VAL A 90 20.65 14.79 -18.39
CA VAL A 90 21.53 13.62 -18.32
C VAL A 90 20.81 12.52 -17.56
N TYR A 91 20.47 11.43 -18.24
CA TYR A 91 19.90 10.24 -17.60
C TYR A 91 21.02 9.33 -17.09
N TYR A 92 20.88 8.84 -15.88
CA TYR A 92 21.89 8.00 -15.26
C TYR A 92 21.81 6.56 -15.78
N GLN A 93 22.98 5.93 -15.87
CA GLN A 93 23.12 4.50 -16.18
C GLN A 93 24.12 3.90 -15.20
N LYS A 94 23.81 2.72 -14.67
CA LYS A 94 24.69 2.04 -13.73
C LYS A 94 26.09 1.84 -14.33
N GLY A 95 27.13 2.08 -13.53
CA GLY A 95 28.53 2.00 -13.96
C GLY A 95 29.03 3.16 -14.83
N LYS A 96 28.17 4.15 -15.17
CA LYS A 96 28.56 5.36 -15.92
C LYS A 96 28.39 6.66 -15.13
N VAL A 97 27.89 6.58 -13.90
CA VAL A 97 27.74 7.69 -12.97
C VAL A 97 28.29 7.30 -11.61
N ARG A 98 28.92 8.23 -10.90
CA ARG A 98 29.30 8.07 -9.50
C ARG A 98 28.97 9.31 -8.70
N PHE A 99 28.68 9.15 -7.42
CA PHE A 99 28.21 10.23 -6.54
C PHE A 99 29.23 10.50 -5.44
N ARG A 100 29.78 11.71 -5.46
CA ARG A 100 30.82 12.15 -4.55
C ARG A 100 30.21 12.84 -3.34
N PHE A 101 30.60 12.41 -2.15
CA PHE A 101 30.22 12.99 -0.87
C PHE A 101 31.43 13.53 -0.12
N LYS A 102 31.20 14.56 0.70
CA LYS A 102 32.26 15.16 1.54
C LYS A 102 32.86 14.17 2.53
N ASN A 103 32.04 13.36 3.18
CA ASN A 103 32.46 12.42 4.22
C ASN A 103 31.40 11.33 4.43
N GLN A 104 31.75 10.33 5.25
CA GLN A 104 30.88 9.19 5.53
C GLN A 104 29.59 9.59 6.27
N ASP A 105 29.63 10.62 7.11
CA ASP A 105 28.44 11.12 7.82
C ASP A 105 27.42 11.72 6.85
N SER A 106 27.89 12.39 5.79
CA SER A 106 27.02 12.92 4.73
C SER A 106 26.32 11.79 3.98
N ILE A 107 27.02 10.68 3.70
CA ILE A 107 26.41 9.49 3.07
C ILE A 107 25.33 8.90 3.98
N LYS A 108 25.63 8.72 5.28
CA LYS A 108 24.67 8.18 6.24
C LYS A 108 23.43 9.06 6.39
N ALA A 109 23.62 10.38 6.49
CA ALA A 109 22.53 11.34 6.58
C ALA A 109 21.66 11.29 5.31
N PHE A 110 22.29 11.30 4.13
CA PHE A 110 21.60 11.21 2.84
C PHE A 110 20.76 9.94 2.72
N ILE A 111 21.32 8.77 3.06
CA ILE A 111 20.58 7.48 3.04
C ILE A 111 19.44 7.47 4.08
N ALA A 112 19.62 8.11 5.23
CA ALA A 112 18.57 8.19 6.25
C ALA A 112 17.41 9.07 5.78
N GLU A 113 17.70 10.24 5.22
CA GLU A 113 16.70 11.16 4.65
C GLU A 113 15.94 10.51 3.48
N SER A 114 16.65 9.81 2.60
CA SER A 114 16.04 9.16 1.43
C SER A 114 15.03 8.06 1.80
N LYS A 115 15.13 7.47 2.99
CA LYS A 115 14.18 6.44 3.45
C LYS A 115 12.83 7.01 3.86
N ILE A 116 12.77 8.30 4.16
CA ILE A 116 11.55 8.99 4.61
C ILE A 116 10.73 9.49 3.41
N ILE A 117 11.39 9.77 2.28
CA ILE A 117 10.78 10.34 1.07
C ILE A 117 10.31 9.22 0.14
N PHE A 118 9.00 9.12 -0.12
CA PHE A 118 8.38 8.02 -0.88
C PHE A 118 8.72 8.03 -2.38
N GLU A 119 9.03 9.21 -2.91
CA GLU A 119 9.35 9.45 -4.31
C GLU A 119 10.80 9.08 -4.65
N VAL A 120 11.70 8.99 -3.67
CA VAL A 120 13.13 8.70 -3.90
C VAL A 120 13.33 7.19 -3.99
N LYS A 121 13.79 6.66 -5.14
CA LYS A 121 13.66 5.22 -5.46
C LYS A 121 14.98 4.52 -5.71
N THR A 122 15.92 5.16 -6.40
CA THR A 122 17.09 4.48 -6.98
C THR A 122 18.35 4.52 -6.09
N ILE A 123 18.21 4.91 -4.82
CA ILE A 123 19.33 4.96 -3.87
C ILE A 123 20.01 3.60 -3.75
N ASP A 124 19.22 2.53 -3.62
CA ASP A 124 19.75 1.18 -3.41
C ASP A 124 20.55 0.71 -4.65
N LYS A 125 20.07 1.03 -5.87
CA LYS A 125 20.72 0.75 -7.16
C LYS A 125 22.13 1.36 -7.28
N TYR A 126 22.29 2.62 -6.84
CA TYR A 126 23.53 3.39 -6.98
C TYR A 126 24.38 3.46 -5.69
N SER A 127 23.97 2.78 -4.63
CA SER A 127 24.65 2.84 -3.33
C SER A 127 26.14 2.46 -3.40
N ASN A 128 26.50 1.53 -4.29
CA ASN A 128 27.90 1.13 -4.55
C ASN A 128 28.70 2.16 -5.35
N ASP A 129 28.02 3.13 -5.99
CA ASP A 129 28.63 4.21 -6.75
C ASP A 129 28.85 5.47 -5.88
N PHE A 130 28.57 5.39 -4.58
CA PHE A 130 28.84 6.46 -3.62
C PHE A 130 30.29 6.39 -3.13
N PHE A 131 31.00 7.52 -3.18
CA PHE A 131 32.39 7.59 -2.75
C PHE A 131 32.73 8.92 -2.07
N ILE A 132 33.86 8.93 -1.37
CA ILE A 132 34.42 10.10 -0.68
C ILE A 132 35.66 10.57 -1.43
N GLU A 133 35.91 11.89 -1.36
CA GLU A 133 37.11 12.60 -1.81
C GLU A 133 38.40 11.76 -1.76
N THR A 134 39.01 11.54 -2.94
CA THR A 134 40.22 10.71 -3.07
C THR A 134 41.51 11.52 -3.29
N ASP A 135 41.43 12.70 -3.91
CA ASP A 135 42.56 13.55 -4.28
C ASP A 135 42.34 15.01 -3.87
N THR A 136 43.37 15.86 -3.92
CA THR A 136 43.23 17.31 -3.69
C THR A 136 42.34 17.95 -4.78
N PRO A 137 41.09 18.33 -4.46
CA PRO A 137 40.15 18.84 -5.46
C PRO A 137 40.54 20.26 -5.89
N LYS A 138 40.19 20.64 -7.12
CA LYS A 138 40.53 21.99 -7.63
C LYS A 138 39.45 22.99 -7.25
N LYS A 139 39.87 24.25 -7.03
CA LYS A 139 38.92 25.36 -6.85
C LYS A 139 38.06 25.48 -8.10
N ILE A 140 36.76 25.66 -7.89
CA ILE A 140 35.79 25.86 -8.96
C ILE A 140 36.17 27.16 -9.72
N PRO A 141 36.40 27.10 -11.04
CA PRO A 141 36.61 28.28 -11.87
C PRO A 141 35.41 29.22 -11.75
N SER A 142 35.63 30.54 -11.70
CA SER A 142 34.52 31.49 -11.72
C SER A 142 33.79 31.39 -13.05
N THR A 143 32.55 30.88 -13.05
CA THR A 143 31.63 30.94 -14.18
C THR A 143 31.06 32.35 -14.31
N GLY A 144 31.90 33.30 -14.69
CA GLY A 144 31.46 34.63 -15.11
C GLY A 144 30.92 34.55 -16.53
N GLY A 145 29.64 34.25 -16.69
CA GLY A 145 29.05 34.07 -18.01
C GLY A 145 27.54 34.23 -18.01
N ASN A 146 27.04 35.02 -18.96
CA ASN A 146 25.63 35.22 -19.23
C ASN A 146 25.04 33.88 -19.73
N ASP A 147 24.39 33.13 -18.87
CA ASP A 147 23.76 31.87 -19.24
C ASP A 147 22.47 32.14 -20.03
N SER A 148 22.58 32.05 -21.35
CA SER A 148 21.45 32.19 -22.26
C SER A 148 20.56 30.97 -22.23
N LEU A 149 19.25 31.15 -22.48
CA LEU A 149 18.36 30.01 -22.68
C LEU A 149 18.89 29.09 -23.79
N PRO A 150 18.92 27.76 -23.55
CA PRO A 150 19.27 26.80 -24.58
C PRO A 150 18.41 26.96 -25.84
N PHE A 151 19.04 26.97 -27.01
CA PHE A 151 18.31 26.88 -28.27
C PHE A 151 17.64 25.51 -28.40
N GLY A 152 16.38 25.45 -28.87
CA GLY A 152 15.64 24.20 -29.02
C GLY A 152 15.11 23.57 -27.72
N ILE A 153 15.09 24.34 -26.62
CA ILE A 153 14.72 23.83 -25.28
C ILE A 153 13.36 23.13 -25.21
N ASP A 154 12.35 23.65 -25.90
CA ASP A 154 11.01 23.08 -25.86
C ASP A 154 10.97 21.69 -26.53
N GLY A 155 11.84 21.46 -27.54
CA GLY A 155 12.04 20.15 -28.16
C GLY A 155 12.66 19.14 -27.20
N TYR A 156 13.68 19.56 -26.43
CA TYR A 156 14.31 18.69 -25.41
C TYR A 156 13.35 18.37 -24.25
N ILE A 157 12.58 19.35 -23.78
CA ILE A 157 11.54 19.15 -22.76
C ILE A 157 10.46 18.19 -23.28
N GLY A 158 10.07 18.32 -24.56
CA GLY A 158 9.14 17.40 -25.21
C GLY A 158 9.64 15.95 -25.20
N VAL A 159 10.91 15.71 -25.55
CA VAL A 159 11.53 14.37 -25.44
C VAL A 159 11.49 13.86 -24.01
N ASP A 160 11.82 14.70 -23.03
CA ASP A 160 11.87 14.30 -21.63
C ASP A 160 10.50 13.93 -21.07
N ASN A 161 9.46 14.71 -21.38
CA ASN A 161 8.08 14.40 -20.99
C ASN A 161 7.65 13.04 -21.55
N LEU A 162 7.94 12.83 -22.84
CA LEU A 162 7.63 11.60 -23.56
C LEU A 162 8.38 10.40 -22.97
N PHE A 163 9.67 10.57 -22.69
CA PHE A 163 10.50 9.53 -22.10
C PHE A 163 10.08 9.21 -20.66
N ASN A 164 9.72 10.19 -19.85
CA ASN A 164 9.21 9.98 -18.50
C ASN A 164 7.91 9.13 -18.53
N SER A 165 7.00 9.41 -19.46
CA SER A 165 5.80 8.59 -19.69
C SER A 165 6.18 7.15 -20.06
N ILE A 166 6.99 6.96 -21.11
CA ILE A 166 7.37 5.63 -21.60
C ILE A 166 8.13 4.83 -20.54
N LYS A 167 9.11 5.44 -19.86
CA LYS A 167 9.85 4.82 -18.75
C LYS A 167 8.90 4.38 -17.64
N GLY A 168 7.90 5.20 -17.32
CA GLY A 168 6.85 4.85 -16.35
C GLY A 168 6.05 3.63 -16.78
N GLY A 169 5.67 3.57 -18.05
CA GLY A 169 5.00 2.42 -18.64
C GLY A 169 5.84 1.14 -18.60
N VAL A 170 7.11 1.19 -19.03
CA VAL A 170 8.04 0.05 -19.03
C VAL A 170 8.30 -0.48 -17.62
N VAL A 171 8.59 0.41 -16.67
CA VAL A 171 8.84 0.00 -15.27
C VAL A 171 7.59 -0.60 -14.64
N SER A 172 6.42 -0.01 -14.89
CA SER A 172 5.15 -0.57 -14.38
C SER A 172 4.81 -1.90 -15.04
N TYR A 173 5.09 -2.07 -16.34
CA TYR A 173 4.95 -3.35 -17.04
C TYR A 173 5.76 -4.44 -16.34
N LEU A 174 7.03 -4.18 -16.04
CA LEU A 174 7.90 -5.12 -15.34
C LEU A 174 7.40 -5.44 -13.91
N CYS A 175 6.90 -4.43 -13.19
CA CYS A 175 6.29 -4.65 -11.88
C CYS A 175 5.02 -5.52 -11.98
N GLY A 176 4.17 -5.26 -13.00
CA GLY A 176 2.98 -6.05 -13.27
C GLY A 176 3.32 -7.49 -13.63
N LEU A 177 4.39 -7.69 -14.40
CA LEU A 177 4.92 -9.01 -14.74
C LEU A 177 5.45 -9.75 -13.49
N LYS A 178 6.32 -9.14 -12.69
CA LYS A 178 6.86 -9.76 -11.46
C LYS A 178 5.78 -10.07 -10.43
N THR A 179 4.72 -9.27 -10.37
CA THR A 179 3.59 -9.53 -9.47
C THR A 179 2.54 -10.47 -10.08
N SER A 180 2.69 -10.90 -11.32
CA SER A 180 1.75 -11.83 -11.95
C SER A 180 1.87 -13.20 -11.30
N THR A 181 0.73 -13.84 -11.11
CA THR A 181 0.62 -15.22 -10.63
C THR A 181 0.16 -16.09 -11.78
N SER A 182 0.54 -17.38 -11.79
CA SER A 182 -0.05 -18.33 -12.72
C SER A 182 -1.57 -18.41 -12.54
N LEU A 183 -2.28 -18.79 -13.61
CA LEU A 183 -3.74 -18.90 -13.63
C LEU A 183 -4.25 -19.86 -12.55
N GLU A 184 -3.53 -20.95 -12.33
CA GLU A 184 -3.75 -21.94 -11.26
C GLU A 184 -3.62 -21.31 -9.86
N ASN A 185 -2.54 -20.57 -9.61
CA ASN A 185 -2.33 -19.88 -8.34
C ASN A 185 -3.36 -18.78 -8.11
N GLN A 186 -3.79 -18.07 -9.15
CA GLN A 186 -4.83 -17.05 -9.05
C GLN A 186 -6.19 -17.66 -8.71
N SER A 187 -6.58 -18.75 -9.37
CA SER A 187 -7.80 -19.50 -9.06
C SER A 187 -7.78 -19.96 -7.59
N LEU A 188 -6.66 -20.50 -7.14
CA LEU A 188 -6.47 -20.95 -5.76
C LEU A 188 -6.54 -19.78 -4.75
N ILE A 189 -5.93 -18.63 -5.04
CA ILE A 189 -6.04 -17.41 -4.22
C ILE A 189 -7.50 -16.97 -4.09
N LEU A 190 -8.28 -17.05 -5.18
CA LEU A 190 -9.71 -16.74 -5.16
C LEU A 190 -10.51 -17.75 -4.35
N SER A 191 -10.27 -19.05 -4.52
CA SER A 191 -10.88 -20.11 -3.71
C SER A 191 -10.61 -19.91 -2.22
N LEU A 192 -9.36 -19.62 -1.84
CA LEU A 192 -8.96 -19.32 -0.44
C LEU A 192 -9.64 -18.07 0.11
N THR A 193 -9.71 -17.00 -0.69
CA THR A 193 -10.37 -15.75 -0.28
C THR A 193 -11.88 -15.94 -0.10
N SER A 194 -12.50 -16.71 -1.00
CA SER A 194 -13.91 -17.09 -0.91
C SER A 194 -14.19 -17.92 0.34
N LEU A 195 -13.36 -18.94 0.61
CA LEU A 195 -13.43 -19.75 1.82
C LEU A 195 -13.32 -18.89 3.09
N LYS A 196 -12.36 -17.96 3.13
CA LYS A 196 -12.19 -17.01 4.24
C LYS A 196 -13.45 -16.20 4.49
N ASN A 197 -14.04 -15.64 3.42
CA ASN A 197 -15.23 -14.81 3.51
C ASN A 197 -16.47 -15.63 3.93
N MET A 198 -16.61 -16.86 3.44
CA MET A 198 -17.66 -17.79 3.89
C MET A 198 -17.56 -18.06 5.39
N ILE A 199 -16.35 -18.34 5.89
CA ILE A 199 -16.13 -18.61 7.31
C ILE A 199 -16.32 -17.37 8.19
N ALA A 200 -15.96 -16.19 7.69
CA ALA A 200 -16.31 -14.93 8.36
C ALA A 200 -17.83 -14.73 8.44
N GLY A 201 -18.58 -15.05 7.38
CA GLY A 201 -20.04 -15.05 7.40
C GLY A 201 -20.63 -16.08 8.38
N LEU A 202 -20.03 -17.28 8.46
CA LEU A 202 -20.40 -18.32 9.42
C LEU A 202 -20.25 -17.83 10.86
N ASN A 203 -19.21 -17.06 11.18
CA ASN A 203 -19.04 -16.48 12.52
C ASN A 203 -20.26 -15.63 12.93
N THR A 204 -20.72 -14.75 12.04
CA THR A 204 -21.92 -13.94 12.29
C THR A 204 -23.16 -14.82 12.51
N ILE A 205 -23.33 -15.88 11.70
CA ILE A 205 -24.45 -16.82 11.82
C ILE A 205 -24.39 -17.56 13.16
N VAL A 206 -23.22 -18.05 13.57
CA VAL A 206 -23.03 -18.80 14.82
C VAL A 206 -23.28 -17.90 16.05
N MET A 207 -22.82 -16.65 16.02
CA MET A 207 -22.94 -15.73 17.14
C MET A 207 -24.35 -15.15 17.30
N MET A 208 -25.01 -14.83 16.17
CA MET A 208 -26.37 -14.26 16.15
C MET A 208 -27.47 -15.31 16.09
N GLY A 209 -27.14 -16.57 15.77
CA GLY A 209 -28.10 -17.65 15.62
C GLY A 209 -28.67 -18.08 16.96
N GLU A 210 -29.99 -18.02 17.08
CA GLU A 210 -30.71 -18.43 18.29
C GLU A 210 -31.53 -19.72 18.14
N GLU A 211 -31.93 -20.12 16.91
CA GLU A 211 -32.90 -21.21 16.70
C GLU A 211 -32.67 -22.08 15.44
N SER A 212 -31.79 -21.70 14.50
CA SER A 212 -31.62 -22.45 13.25
C SER A 212 -30.54 -23.54 13.36
N VAL A 213 -30.83 -24.71 12.79
CA VAL A 213 -29.81 -25.72 12.48
C VAL A 213 -28.91 -25.13 11.41
N ILE A 214 -27.65 -24.87 11.75
CA ILE A 214 -26.66 -24.37 10.81
C ILE A 214 -26.23 -25.52 9.91
N ASP A 215 -26.43 -25.39 8.61
CA ASP A 215 -25.88 -26.34 7.64
C ASP A 215 -24.39 -26.08 7.43
N TYR A 216 -23.57 -26.97 7.97
CA TYR A 216 -22.11 -26.90 7.85
C TYR A 216 -21.57 -27.53 6.56
N SER A 217 -22.40 -28.22 5.78
CA SER A 217 -21.98 -29.04 4.64
C SER A 217 -21.29 -28.18 3.57
N GLN A 218 -21.83 -27.00 3.28
CA GLN A 218 -21.26 -26.06 2.31
C GLN A 218 -19.82 -25.64 2.66
N TYR A 219 -19.50 -25.42 3.93
CA TYR A 219 -18.16 -25.01 4.37
C TYR A 219 -17.17 -26.16 4.28
N LYS A 220 -17.60 -27.39 4.60
CA LYS A 220 -16.78 -28.60 4.44
C LYS A 220 -16.48 -28.86 2.95
N ILE A 221 -17.48 -28.74 2.08
CA ILE A 221 -17.32 -28.89 0.63
C ILE A 221 -16.36 -27.83 0.08
N SER A 222 -16.53 -26.57 0.48
CA SER A 222 -15.66 -25.47 0.03
C SER A 222 -14.20 -25.66 0.49
N LEU A 223 -13.99 -26.09 1.74
CA LEU A 223 -12.66 -26.42 2.27
C LEU A 223 -12.01 -27.56 1.48
N LEU A 224 -12.75 -28.64 1.21
CA LEU A 224 -12.26 -29.77 0.42
C LEU A 224 -11.94 -29.38 -1.02
N LYS A 225 -12.80 -28.60 -1.67
CA LYS A 225 -12.55 -28.08 -3.02
C LYS A 225 -11.26 -27.26 -3.06
N THR A 226 -11.11 -26.31 -2.12
CA THR A 226 -9.92 -25.46 -2.04
C THR A 226 -8.65 -26.28 -1.74
N ARG A 227 -8.75 -27.32 -0.92
CA ARG A 227 -7.65 -28.27 -0.67
C ARG A 227 -7.24 -29.02 -1.95
N ASN A 228 -8.22 -29.47 -2.74
CA ASN A 228 -7.94 -30.16 -4.00
C ASN A 228 -7.28 -29.22 -5.01
N ASP A 229 -7.75 -27.97 -5.11
CA ASP A 229 -7.09 -26.94 -5.93
C ASP A 229 -5.63 -26.70 -5.46
N PHE A 230 -5.39 -26.70 -4.14
CA PHE A 230 -4.06 -26.53 -3.56
C PHE A 230 -3.09 -27.68 -3.87
N LEU A 231 -3.58 -28.91 -4.00
CA LEU A 231 -2.77 -30.07 -4.35
C LEU A 231 -2.17 -29.99 -5.76
N CYS A 232 -2.77 -29.18 -6.64
CA CYS A 232 -2.24 -28.89 -7.97
C CYS A 232 -1.15 -27.80 -7.95
N SER A 233 -0.90 -27.14 -6.82
CA SER A 233 0.09 -26.07 -6.71
C SER A 233 1.51 -26.60 -6.49
N PRO A 234 2.55 -25.76 -6.72
CA PRO A 234 3.95 -26.09 -6.37
C PRO A 234 4.17 -26.42 -4.89
N TYR A 235 3.21 -26.09 -4.03
CA TYR A 235 3.28 -26.29 -2.58
C TYR A 235 2.46 -27.48 -2.07
N LYS A 236 2.12 -28.43 -2.93
CA LYS A 236 1.35 -29.64 -2.58
C LYS A 236 1.85 -30.35 -1.30
N ASP A 237 3.15 -30.32 -1.03
CA ASP A 237 3.76 -30.93 0.16
C ASP A 237 3.36 -30.25 1.48
N LYS A 238 2.81 -29.02 1.41
CA LYS A 238 2.27 -28.27 2.55
C LYS A 238 0.75 -28.43 2.72
N VAL A 239 0.15 -29.48 2.15
CA VAL A 239 -1.29 -29.74 2.27
C VAL A 239 -1.74 -29.99 3.72
N ASN A 240 -0.82 -30.35 4.62
CA ASN A 240 -1.08 -30.48 6.06
C ASN A 240 -1.68 -29.21 6.69
N LEU A 241 -1.46 -28.02 6.10
CA LEU A 241 -2.11 -26.77 6.52
C LEU A 241 -3.65 -26.85 6.41
N PHE A 242 -4.17 -27.61 5.44
CA PHE A 242 -5.61 -27.83 5.29
C PHE A 242 -6.18 -28.82 6.32
N GLU A 243 -5.37 -29.74 6.86
CA GLU A 243 -5.79 -30.58 7.98
C GLU A 243 -5.95 -29.74 9.25
N VAL A 244 -5.08 -28.75 9.48
CA VAL A 244 -5.24 -27.78 10.57
C VAL A 244 -6.53 -26.99 10.41
N LEU A 245 -6.82 -26.47 9.21
CA LEU A 245 -8.08 -25.78 8.92
C LEU A 245 -9.30 -26.68 9.16
N LYS A 246 -9.23 -27.94 8.74
CA LYS A 246 -10.29 -28.93 8.96
C LYS A 246 -10.53 -29.17 10.45
N HIS A 247 -9.49 -29.36 11.24
CA HIS A 247 -9.60 -29.52 12.70
C HIS A 247 -10.26 -28.31 13.36
N ILE A 248 -9.85 -27.10 12.99
CA ILE A 248 -10.45 -25.86 13.52
C ILE A 248 -11.94 -25.80 13.14
N LEU A 249 -12.30 -26.14 11.89
CA LEU A 249 -13.69 -26.15 11.45
C LEU A 249 -14.54 -27.17 12.20
N ASP A 250 -14.04 -28.40 12.39
CA ASP A 250 -14.75 -29.44 13.14
C ASP A 250 -14.93 -29.04 14.63
N GLU A 251 -13.96 -28.36 15.22
CA GLU A 251 -14.06 -27.81 16.58
C GLU A 251 -15.12 -26.69 16.67
N ILE A 252 -15.16 -25.78 15.70
CA ILE A 252 -16.21 -24.74 15.59
C ILE A 252 -17.59 -25.40 15.52
N ILE A 253 -17.76 -26.44 14.70
CA ILE A 253 -19.04 -27.15 14.53
C ILE A 253 -19.50 -27.78 15.85
N SER A 254 -18.58 -28.43 16.55
CA SER A 254 -18.85 -29.06 17.85
C SER A 254 -19.29 -28.03 18.89
N LEU A 255 -18.49 -26.98 19.09
CA LEU A 255 -18.77 -25.92 20.07
C LEU A 255 -20.03 -25.12 19.74
N SER A 256 -20.28 -24.84 18.45
CA SER A 256 -21.50 -24.15 18.02
C SER A 256 -22.75 -24.98 18.31
N SER A 257 -22.69 -26.30 18.15
CA SER A 257 -23.79 -27.20 18.51
C SER A 257 -24.07 -27.21 20.02
N LEU A 258 -23.02 -27.14 20.85
CA LEU A 258 -23.15 -27.01 22.30
C LEU A 258 -23.71 -25.64 22.71
N ARG A 259 -23.27 -24.57 22.03
CA ARG A 259 -23.79 -23.21 22.21
C ARG A 259 -25.28 -23.16 21.92
N LEU A 260 -25.73 -23.68 20.78
CA LEU A 260 -27.14 -23.70 20.38
C LEU A 260 -28.03 -24.42 21.42
N LYS A 261 -27.58 -25.58 21.93
CA LYS A 261 -28.28 -26.29 23.01
C LYS A 261 -28.41 -25.42 24.25
N LYS A 262 -27.34 -24.72 24.65
CA LYS A 262 -27.35 -23.84 25.82
C LYS A 262 -28.25 -22.62 25.63
N VAL A 263 -28.26 -22.00 24.46
CA VAL A 263 -29.16 -20.89 24.13
C VAL A 263 -30.62 -21.35 24.13
N ALA A 264 -30.92 -22.55 23.61
CA ALA A 264 -32.25 -23.13 23.69
C ALA A 264 -32.70 -23.39 25.14
N GLU A 265 -31.80 -23.89 25.99
CA GLU A 265 -32.06 -24.03 27.44
C GLU A 265 -32.42 -22.70 28.09
N GLN A 266 -31.74 -21.60 27.72
CA GLN A 266 -32.01 -20.26 28.24
C GLN A 266 -33.43 -19.75 27.92
N LYS A 267 -34.03 -20.23 26.83
CA LYS A 267 -35.41 -19.88 26.43
C LYS A 267 -36.47 -20.68 27.20
N SER A 268 -36.09 -21.75 27.88
CA SER A 268 -37.03 -22.61 28.61
C SER A 268 -37.71 -21.87 29.77
N PRO A 269 -38.99 -22.16 30.08
CA PRO A 269 -39.69 -21.60 31.24
C PRO A 269 -38.97 -21.90 32.56
N SER A 270 -38.34 -23.08 32.66
CA SER A 270 -37.56 -23.50 33.83
C SER A 270 -36.35 -22.59 34.07
N TYR A 271 -35.62 -22.23 33.01
CA TYR A 271 -34.49 -21.31 33.13
C TYR A 271 -34.92 -19.91 33.55
N LYS A 272 -35.99 -19.37 32.96
CA LYS A 272 -36.55 -18.07 33.37
C LYS A 272 -36.95 -18.06 34.84
N PHE A 273 -37.59 -19.12 35.32
CA PHE A 273 -37.98 -19.29 36.71
C PHE A 273 -36.76 -19.34 37.65
N GLU A 274 -35.70 -20.08 37.28
CA GLU A 274 -34.49 -20.16 38.10
C GLU A 274 -33.75 -18.81 38.16
N ILE A 275 -33.71 -18.05 37.05
CA ILE A 275 -33.16 -16.69 37.04
C ILE A 275 -33.97 -15.74 37.93
N GLU A 276 -35.30 -15.79 37.88
CA GLU A 276 -36.15 -14.99 38.78
C GLU A 276 -35.95 -15.37 40.25
N ARG A 277 -35.83 -16.67 40.54
CA ARG A 277 -35.50 -17.17 41.88
C ARG A 277 -34.14 -16.67 42.36
N LEU A 278 -33.12 -16.69 41.51
CA LEU A 278 -31.78 -16.17 41.83
C LEU A 278 -31.80 -14.65 42.04
N LYS A 279 -32.56 -13.90 41.23
CA LYS A 279 -32.76 -12.45 41.45
C LYS A 279 -33.43 -12.16 42.79
N LYS A 280 -34.45 -12.95 43.16
CA LYS A 280 -35.13 -12.82 44.46
C LYS A 280 -34.17 -13.11 45.62
N LYS A 281 -33.41 -14.21 45.56
CA LYS A 281 -32.38 -14.54 46.56
C LYS A 281 -31.28 -13.47 46.63
N LYS A 282 -30.88 -12.89 45.50
CA LYS A 282 -29.92 -11.77 45.49
C LYS A 282 -30.48 -10.60 46.30
N ALA A 283 -31.72 -10.21 46.07
CA ALA A 283 -32.38 -9.12 46.81
C ALA A 283 -32.51 -9.43 48.31
N GLU A 284 -32.82 -10.68 48.68
CA GLU A 284 -32.89 -11.12 50.08
C GLU A 284 -31.53 -10.99 50.79
N TYR A 285 -30.44 -11.44 50.15
CA TYR A 285 -29.10 -11.29 50.72
C TYR A 285 -28.61 -9.83 50.71
N GLU A 286 -29.02 -9.03 49.71
CA GLU A 286 -28.71 -7.60 49.65
C GLU A 286 -29.40 -6.83 50.78
N ASP A 287 -30.67 -7.13 51.08
CA ASP A 287 -31.40 -6.57 52.22
C ASP A 287 -30.82 -7.04 53.57
N LEU A 288 -30.43 -8.32 53.68
CA LEU A 288 -29.77 -8.84 54.89
C LEU A 288 -28.43 -8.15 55.13
N LEU A 289 -27.61 -8.01 54.08
CA LEU A 289 -26.34 -7.27 54.17
C LEU A 289 -26.60 -5.81 54.56
N TYR A 290 -27.60 -5.16 53.96
CA TYR A 290 -27.97 -3.79 54.33
C TYR A 290 -28.35 -3.69 55.81
N LYS A 291 -29.22 -4.56 56.33
CA LYS A 291 -29.64 -4.58 57.75
C LYS A 291 -28.48 -4.82 58.71
N LEU A 292 -27.60 -5.77 58.37
CA LEU A 292 -26.40 -6.06 59.17
C LEU A 292 -25.45 -4.86 59.19
N GLU A 293 -25.34 -4.13 58.09
CA GLU A 293 -24.52 -2.93 58.01
C GLU A 293 -25.16 -1.74 58.74
N ASP A 294 -26.48 -1.55 58.60
CA ASP A 294 -27.25 -0.49 59.23
C ASP A 294 -27.24 -0.60 60.77
N SER A 295 -27.29 -1.84 61.28
CA SER A 295 -27.36 -2.09 62.72
C SER A 295 -26.00 -2.01 63.43
N ASN A 296 -24.89 -2.27 62.72
CA ASN A 296 -23.59 -2.51 63.38
C ASN A 296 -22.47 -1.57 62.94
N ILE A 297 -22.50 -1.09 61.69
CA ILE A 297 -21.39 -0.29 61.13
C ILE A 297 -21.86 0.95 60.38
N ARG A 298 -23.13 1.33 60.51
CA ARG A 298 -23.72 2.51 59.83
C ARG A 298 -23.01 3.79 60.21
N GLU A 299 -22.93 4.09 61.50
CA GLU A 299 -22.32 5.31 62.01
C GLU A 299 -20.84 5.38 61.60
N ILE A 300 -20.14 4.25 61.66
CA ILE A 300 -18.74 4.09 61.24
C ILE A 300 -18.59 4.36 59.73
N LYS A 301 -19.53 3.88 58.90
CA LYS A 301 -19.56 4.12 57.45
C LYS A 301 -19.93 5.56 57.09
N GLU A 302 -20.86 6.18 57.81
CA GLU A 302 -21.26 7.56 57.63
C GLU A 302 -20.11 8.51 58.00
N GLU A 303 -19.41 8.25 59.11
CA GLU A 303 -18.21 8.98 59.51
C GLU A 303 -17.08 8.84 58.47
N LEU A 304 -16.83 7.61 58.00
CA LEU A 304 -15.85 7.36 56.95
C LEU A 304 -16.22 8.11 55.65
N SER A 305 -17.50 8.16 55.31
CA SER A 305 -18.00 8.85 54.12
C SER A 305 -17.87 10.36 54.24
N ARG A 306 -18.07 10.94 55.43
CA ARG A 306 -17.82 12.36 55.70
C ARG A 306 -16.35 12.73 55.50
N ILE A 307 -15.41 11.92 56.03
CA ILE A 307 -13.97 12.14 55.83
C ILE A 307 -13.61 12.04 54.34
N LYS A 308 -14.11 11.02 53.63
CA LYS A 308 -13.89 10.89 52.17
C LYS A 308 -14.50 12.05 51.38
N GLY A 309 -15.65 12.56 51.79
CA GLY A 309 -16.31 13.71 51.17
C GLY A 309 -15.51 15.00 51.35
N GLN A 310 -14.87 15.20 52.49
CA GLN A 310 -13.94 16.31 52.72
C GLN A 310 -12.71 16.21 51.80
N GLU A 311 -12.16 15.01 51.59
CA GLU A 311 -11.05 14.78 50.64
C GLU A 311 -11.42 15.14 49.19
N VAL A 312 -12.66 14.84 48.78
CA VAL A 312 -13.15 15.21 47.45
C VAL A 312 -13.28 16.73 47.35
N LYS A 313 -13.93 17.39 48.32
CA LYS A 313 -14.07 18.86 48.35
C LYS A 313 -12.72 19.59 48.34
N MET A 314 -11.74 19.10 49.12
CA MET A 314 -10.38 19.64 49.11
C MET A 314 -9.67 19.42 47.78
N GLY A 315 -9.97 18.31 47.09
CA GLY A 315 -9.46 18.04 45.73
C GLY A 315 -10.05 19.00 44.71
N GLU A 316 -11.37 19.21 44.74
CA GLU A 316 -12.10 20.11 43.83
C GLU A 316 -11.58 21.55 43.92
N LEU A 317 -11.30 22.03 45.14
CA LEU A 317 -10.69 23.35 45.39
C LEU A 317 -9.28 23.51 44.79
N GLU A 318 -8.58 22.39 44.51
CA GLU A 318 -7.26 22.35 43.89
C GLU A 318 -7.27 21.86 42.44
N GLY A 319 -8.45 21.75 41.81
CA GLY A 319 -8.61 21.26 40.43
C GLY A 319 -8.31 19.77 40.24
N LYS A 320 -8.37 18.96 41.31
CA LYS A 320 -8.13 17.51 41.30
C LYS A 320 -9.40 16.75 41.69
N LYS A 321 -9.54 15.49 41.27
CA LYS A 321 -10.70 14.65 41.66
C LYS A 321 -10.76 14.36 43.17
N ARG A 322 -9.63 14.41 43.88
CA ARG A 322 -9.53 14.13 45.33
C ARG A 322 -8.18 14.56 45.89
N LYS A 323 -8.15 15.11 47.10
CA LYS A 323 -6.94 15.36 47.89
C LYS A 323 -7.00 14.58 49.20
N PHE A 324 -6.08 13.63 49.38
CA PHE A 324 -6.02 12.83 50.60
C PHE A 324 -5.41 13.61 51.77
N PHE A 325 -5.90 13.36 52.98
CA PHE A 325 -5.26 13.84 54.20
C PHE A 325 -3.83 13.27 54.34
N PRO A 326 -2.85 14.07 54.81
CA PRO A 326 -1.46 13.62 54.95
C PRO A 326 -1.31 12.53 56.01
N LYS A 327 -0.35 11.61 55.81
CA LYS A 327 -0.07 10.51 56.73
C LYS A 327 0.39 11.06 58.09
N GLY A 328 -0.29 10.66 59.17
CA GLY A 328 -0.07 11.18 60.53
C GLY A 328 -1.00 12.33 60.93
N SER A 329 -1.93 12.77 60.06
CA SER A 329 -3.01 13.65 60.47
C SER A 329 -4.11 12.88 61.20
N HIS A 330 -4.85 13.57 62.07
CA HIS A 330 -5.96 12.98 62.82
C HIS A 330 -7.01 12.34 61.89
N GLU A 331 -7.39 12.99 60.80
CA GLU A 331 -8.36 12.49 59.81
C GLU A 331 -7.81 11.31 59.01
N TYR A 332 -6.51 11.28 58.72
CA TYR A 332 -5.87 10.14 58.07
C TYR A 332 -5.90 8.91 58.97
N GLU A 333 -5.51 9.07 60.24
CA GLU A 333 -5.48 7.98 61.23
C GLU A 333 -6.89 7.48 61.54
N ARG A 334 -7.84 8.40 61.76
CA ARG A 334 -9.26 8.06 61.97
C ARG A 334 -9.84 7.32 60.78
N LYS A 335 -9.53 7.72 59.54
CA LYS A 335 -9.94 6.99 58.33
C LYS A 335 -9.39 5.56 58.27
N GLN A 336 -8.15 5.33 58.70
CA GLN A 336 -7.57 3.99 58.75
C GLN A 336 -8.21 3.15 59.86
N GLU A 337 -8.47 3.76 61.02
CA GLU A 337 -9.16 3.13 62.13
C GLU A 337 -10.59 2.70 61.75
N LEU A 338 -11.38 3.60 61.14
CA LEU A 338 -12.74 3.30 60.67
C LEU A 338 -12.74 2.17 59.62
N LYS A 339 -11.76 2.15 58.71
CA LYS A 339 -11.58 1.04 57.75
C LYS A 339 -11.25 -0.27 58.45
N PHE A 340 -10.38 -0.22 59.46
CA PHE A 340 -10.01 -1.39 60.24
C PHE A 340 -11.22 -1.95 61.00
N GLN A 341 -12.00 -1.10 61.65
CA GLN A 341 -13.23 -1.48 62.36
C GLN A 341 -14.27 -2.11 61.42
N ILE A 342 -14.47 -1.52 60.23
CA ILE A 342 -15.36 -2.09 59.20
C ILE A 342 -14.83 -3.46 58.76
N ASN A 343 -13.55 -3.59 58.45
CA ASN A 343 -12.99 -4.87 57.99
C ASN A 343 -13.03 -5.94 59.09
N LYS A 344 -12.72 -5.56 60.33
CA LYS A 344 -12.81 -6.44 61.51
C LYS A 344 -14.23 -7.00 61.65
N TYR A 345 -15.25 -6.15 61.56
CA TYR A 345 -16.64 -6.60 61.58
C TYR A 345 -16.96 -7.56 60.42
N LYS A 346 -16.50 -7.26 59.20
CA LYS A 346 -16.73 -8.13 58.02
C LYS A 346 -16.04 -9.50 58.13
N GLU A 347 -14.93 -9.58 58.84
CA GLU A 347 -14.14 -10.81 59.01
C GLU A 347 -14.62 -11.66 60.18
N GLU A 348 -14.98 -11.03 61.30
CA GLU A 348 -15.39 -11.67 62.55
C GLU A 348 -16.89 -12.03 62.58
N ASN A 349 -17.74 -11.30 61.85
CA ASN A 349 -19.17 -11.61 61.76
C ASN A 349 -19.43 -12.75 60.75
N ASN A 350 -19.67 -13.95 61.29
CA ASN A 350 -19.95 -15.15 60.50
C ASN A 350 -21.21 -15.02 59.62
N GLU A 351 -22.23 -14.31 60.09
CA GLU A 351 -23.48 -14.10 59.35
C GLU A 351 -23.27 -13.19 58.14
N TYR A 352 -22.56 -12.07 58.33
CA TYR A 352 -22.17 -11.17 57.25
C TYR A 352 -21.30 -11.87 56.20
N LYS A 353 -20.30 -12.64 56.66
CA LYS A 353 -19.38 -13.36 55.79
C LYS A 353 -20.10 -14.40 54.93
N THR A 354 -21.07 -15.09 55.50
CA THR A 354 -21.89 -16.08 54.79
C THR A 354 -22.81 -15.39 53.79
N ALA A 355 -23.55 -14.36 54.20
CA ALA A 355 -24.43 -13.58 53.33
C ALA A 355 -23.66 -12.95 52.15
N TYR A 356 -22.46 -12.41 52.39
CA TYR A 356 -21.64 -11.80 51.35
C TYR A 356 -21.09 -12.80 50.34
N ARG A 357 -20.69 -14.00 50.79
CA ARG A 357 -20.25 -15.09 49.91
C ARG A 357 -21.38 -15.58 49.01
N GLU A 358 -22.56 -15.80 49.58
CA GLU A 358 -23.76 -16.21 48.84
C GLU A 358 -24.19 -15.13 47.84
N TYR A 359 -24.21 -13.85 48.25
CA TYR A 359 -24.46 -12.73 47.35
C TYR A 359 -23.50 -12.71 46.16
N LYS A 360 -22.19 -12.86 46.41
CA LYS A 360 -21.16 -12.87 45.36
C LYS A 360 -21.28 -14.07 44.42
N SER A 361 -21.62 -15.24 44.96
CA SER A 361 -21.87 -16.45 44.17
C SER A 361 -23.07 -16.25 43.24
N ILE A 362 -24.19 -15.74 43.76
CA ILE A 362 -25.39 -15.47 42.97
C ILE A 362 -25.15 -14.36 41.94
N GLU A 363 -24.41 -13.30 42.30
CA GLU A 363 -24.04 -12.23 41.39
C GLU A 363 -23.20 -12.74 40.21
N ALA A 364 -22.22 -13.62 40.48
CA ALA A 364 -21.44 -14.26 39.43
C ALA A 364 -22.33 -15.11 38.52
N LEU A 365 -23.21 -15.96 39.07
CA LEU A 365 -24.16 -16.76 38.29
C LEU A 365 -25.08 -15.90 37.42
N LEU A 366 -25.57 -14.77 37.95
CA LEU A 366 -26.41 -13.83 37.19
C LEU A 366 -25.64 -13.10 36.09
N SER A 367 -24.35 -12.81 36.27
CA SER A 367 -23.53 -12.16 35.24
C SER A 367 -23.36 -13.01 33.97
N TYR A 368 -23.40 -14.34 34.11
CA TYR A 368 -23.37 -15.30 33.00
C TYR A 368 -24.76 -15.63 32.43
N SER A 369 -25.83 -15.07 33.01
CA SER A 369 -27.21 -15.38 32.62
C SER A 369 -27.80 -14.44 31.57
N ILE A 370 -26.95 -13.66 30.89
CA ILE A 370 -27.34 -12.80 29.77
C ILE A 370 -27.87 -13.69 28.64
N VAL A 371 -29.11 -13.42 28.22
CA VAL A 371 -29.78 -14.16 27.14
C VAL A 371 -28.96 -14.05 25.86
N GLY A 372 -28.63 -15.19 25.25
CA GLY A 372 -27.87 -15.25 24.00
C GLY A 372 -26.35 -15.31 24.16
N VAL A 373 -25.80 -15.14 25.37
CA VAL A 373 -24.36 -15.28 25.64
C VAL A 373 -24.09 -16.63 26.31
N THR A 374 -23.02 -17.31 25.89
CA THR A 374 -22.61 -18.60 26.44
C THR A 374 -21.12 -18.66 26.76
N GLN A 375 -20.74 -19.62 27.61
CA GLN A 375 -19.33 -19.92 27.93
C GLN A 375 -18.48 -20.34 26.72
N TYR A 376 -19.11 -20.70 25.60
CA TYR A 376 -18.42 -21.13 24.39
C TYR A 376 -18.03 -19.97 23.47
N ASP A 377 -18.65 -18.79 23.64
CA ASP A 377 -18.57 -17.68 22.68
C ASP A 377 -17.12 -17.20 22.49
N ALA A 378 -16.38 -17.02 23.59
CA ALA A 378 -14.98 -16.59 23.56
C ALA A 378 -14.07 -17.58 22.80
N THR A 379 -14.24 -18.88 23.07
CA THR A 379 -13.47 -19.94 22.40
C THR A 379 -13.82 -20.00 20.92
N ILE A 380 -15.11 -19.98 20.57
CA ILE A 380 -15.55 -19.99 19.17
C ILE A 380 -15.00 -18.77 18.42
N SER A 381 -15.08 -17.57 18.98
CA SER A 381 -14.49 -16.36 18.36
C SER A 381 -12.98 -16.51 18.12
N SER A 382 -12.25 -17.08 19.08
CA SER A 382 -10.80 -17.32 18.92
C SER A 382 -10.48 -18.30 17.79
N LEU A 383 -11.31 -19.35 17.60
CA LEU A 383 -11.14 -20.32 16.52
C LEU A 383 -11.38 -19.70 15.15
N PHE A 384 -12.36 -18.80 15.00
CA PHE A 384 -12.58 -18.07 13.74
C PHE A 384 -11.40 -17.17 13.35
N ILE A 385 -10.79 -16.49 14.34
CA ILE A 385 -9.57 -15.69 14.13
C ILE A 385 -8.44 -16.62 13.66
N ARG A 386 -8.21 -17.71 14.39
CA ARG A 386 -7.17 -18.69 14.07
C ARG A 386 -7.35 -19.30 12.68
N PHE A 387 -8.58 -19.61 12.26
CA PHE A 387 -8.88 -20.09 10.91
C PHE A 387 -8.49 -19.06 9.85
N SER A 388 -8.83 -17.79 10.07
CA SER A 388 -8.52 -16.68 9.17
C SER A 388 -7.01 -16.45 9.03
N ASP A 389 -6.27 -16.56 10.13
CA ASP A 389 -4.81 -16.40 10.13
C ASP A 389 -4.12 -17.53 9.36
N ASN A 390 -4.57 -18.78 9.52
CA ASN A 390 -4.04 -19.90 8.75
C ASN A 390 -4.28 -19.74 7.24
N ILE A 391 -5.45 -19.24 6.81
CA ILE A 391 -5.67 -18.89 5.39
C ILE A 391 -4.71 -17.80 4.94
N ASN A 392 -4.50 -16.74 5.74
CA ASN A 392 -3.59 -15.66 5.38
C ASN A 392 -2.16 -16.17 5.20
N ASP A 393 -1.72 -17.13 5.99
CA ASP A 393 -0.38 -17.72 5.86
C ASP A 393 -0.26 -18.60 4.61
N ILE A 394 -1.30 -19.36 4.25
CA ILE A 394 -1.36 -20.06 2.94
C ILE A 394 -1.31 -19.04 1.79
N LEU A 395 -2.05 -17.93 1.88
CA LEU A 395 -2.04 -16.87 0.88
C LEU A 395 -0.66 -16.20 0.76
N LYS A 396 0.06 -15.98 1.86
CA LYS A 396 1.44 -15.47 1.84
C LYS A 396 2.39 -16.45 1.14
N LEU A 397 2.25 -17.75 1.40
CA LEU A 397 3.05 -18.78 0.71
C LEU A 397 2.83 -18.73 -0.81
N LEU A 398 1.58 -18.67 -1.27
CA LEU A 398 1.25 -18.58 -2.71
C LEU A 398 1.73 -17.28 -3.35
N LYS A 399 1.74 -16.17 -2.61
CA LYS A 399 2.29 -14.90 -3.07
C LYS A 399 3.82 -14.89 -3.08
N SER A 400 4.49 -15.85 -2.46
CA SER A 400 5.94 -15.96 -2.49
C SER A 400 6.48 -16.71 -3.72
N SER A 401 5.64 -17.47 -4.43
CA SER A 401 5.92 -18.12 -5.73
C SER A 401 5.66 -17.23 -6.95
N LEU A 402 5.55 -15.91 -6.77
CA LEU A 402 5.47 -14.98 -7.91
C LEU A 402 6.67 -15.22 -8.85
N VAL A 403 6.41 -15.13 -10.16
CA VAL A 403 7.31 -15.57 -11.26
C VAL A 403 8.78 -15.34 -10.92
N ARG A 404 9.45 -16.42 -10.47
CA ARG A 404 10.91 -16.55 -10.41
C ARG A 404 11.29 -17.53 -11.51
N ASP A 405 11.32 -17.07 -12.76
CA ASP A 405 11.86 -17.86 -13.87
C ASP A 405 12.90 -17.01 -14.63
N ASP A 406 14.09 -16.96 -14.04
CA ASP A 406 15.46 -17.11 -14.55
C ASP A 406 15.81 -17.07 -16.06
N GLN A 407 15.05 -16.40 -16.93
CA GLN A 407 15.49 -16.06 -18.30
C GLN A 407 15.24 -14.57 -18.57
N GLU A 408 16.04 -13.69 -17.96
CA GLU A 408 15.87 -12.23 -17.89
C GLU A 408 15.70 -11.49 -19.24
N THR A 409 16.00 -12.13 -20.38
CA THR A 409 16.00 -11.52 -21.71
C THR A 409 14.63 -11.47 -22.39
N ASP A 410 13.66 -12.31 -22.01
CA ASP A 410 12.37 -12.43 -22.72
C ASP A 410 11.23 -11.58 -22.08
N PHE A 411 11.58 -10.66 -21.18
CA PHE A 411 10.61 -9.99 -20.29
C PHE A 411 10.43 -8.49 -20.50
N LEU A 412 11.14 -7.85 -21.42
CA LEU A 412 10.92 -6.45 -21.75
C LEU A 412 9.76 -6.30 -22.75
N PRO A 413 8.96 -5.22 -22.68
CA PRO A 413 7.91 -5.01 -23.67
C PRO A 413 8.52 -4.84 -25.06
N ASN A 414 7.92 -5.41 -26.10
CA ASN A 414 8.36 -5.18 -27.48
C ASN A 414 7.83 -3.83 -27.99
N LEU A 415 8.49 -2.75 -27.53
CA LEU A 415 8.18 -1.37 -27.85
C LEU A 415 9.00 -0.93 -29.06
N SER A 416 8.32 -0.50 -30.12
CA SER A 416 8.93 0.14 -31.28
C SER A 416 8.67 1.65 -31.26
N VAL A 417 9.74 2.43 -31.40
CA VAL A 417 9.68 3.88 -31.58
C VAL A 417 9.94 4.16 -33.05
N LEU A 418 8.90 4.54 -33.77
CA LEU A 418 8.96 4.98 -35.17
C LEU A 418 8.86 6.51 -35.24
N LYS A 419 9.17 7.08 -36.41
CA LYS A 419 9.17 8.54 -36.61
C LYS A 419 7.82 9.20 -36.26
N ASP A 420 6.71 8.54 -36.57
CA ASP A 420 5.38 9.11 -36.34
C ASP A 420 4.55 8.33 -35.33
N ASP A 421 5.08 7.25 -34.75
CA ASP A 421 4.28 6.32 -33.96
C ASP A 421 5.10 5.59 -32.90
N ILE A 422 4.45 5.21 -31.80
CA ILE A 422 5.05 4.42 -30.74
C ILE A 422 4.11 3.26 -30.45
N LYS A 423 4.57 2.04 -30.76
CA LYS A 423 3.74 0.84 -30.72
C LYS A 423 4.34 -0.24 -29.86
N ILE A 424 3.47 -1.10 -29.36
CA ILE A 424 3.78 -2.27 -28.56
C ILE A 424 3.25 -3.48 -29.31
N GLU A 425 4.13 -4.42 -29.60
CA GLU A 425 3.76 -5.73 -30.12
C GLU A 425 3.43 -6.65 -28.94
N ILE A 426 2.29 -7.32 -29.03
CA ILE A 426 1.77 -8.20 -27.99
C ILE A 426 1.47 -9.55 -28.63
N GLU A 427 2.11 -10.59 -28.11
CA GLU A 427 1.88 -11.95 -28.55
C GLU A 427 0.59 -12.53 -27.97
N ASN A 428 -0.02 -13.49 -28.68
CA ASN A 428 -1.18 -14.28 -28.24
C ASN A 428 -2.45 -13.45 -27.92
N VAL A 429 -2.67 -12.36 -28.65
CA VAL A 429 -3.89 -11.53 -28.57
C VAL A 429 -4.47 -11.31 -29.96
N SER A 430 -5.75 -10.95 -30.03
CA SER A 430 -6.37 -10.57 -31.31
C SER A 430 -5.77 -9.28 -31.86
N LEU A 431 -5.77 -9.14 -33.20
CA LEU A 431 -5.27 -7.94 -33.88
C LEU A 431 -6.07 -6.70 -33.44
N GLU A 432 -7.38 -6.85 -33.29
CA GLU A 432 -8.31 -5.82 -32.84
C GLU A 432 -7.94 -5.27 -31.46
N GLU A 433 -7.69 -6.15 -30.49
CA GLU A 433 -7.29 -5.75 -29.14
C GLU A 433 -5.94 -5.01 -29.15
N MET A 434 -4.99 -5.51 -29.94
CA MET A 434 -3.67 -4.89 -30.07
C MET A 434 -3.75 -3.50 -30.70
N VAL A 435 -4.61 -3.31 -31.71
CA VAL A 435 -4.83 -2.00 -32.33
C VAL A 435 -5.45 -1.02 -31.33
N LEU A 436 -6.50 -1.42 -30.59
CA LEU A 436 -7.08 -0.56 -29.56
C LEU A 436 -6.04 -0.20 -28.48
N TYR A 437 -5.28 -1.19 -28.01
CA TYR A 437 -4.25 -0.98 -27.00
C TYR A 437 -3.24 0.08 -27.44
N ASN A 438 -2.75 -0.04 -28.68
CA ASN A 438 -1.80 0.92 -29.27
C ASN A 438 -2.42 2.30 -29.47
N VAL A 439 -3.70 2.40 -29.86
CA VAL A 439 -4.42 3.68 -29.93
C VAL A 439 -4.46 4.36 -28.56
N ILE A 440 -4.81 3.62 -27.50
CA ILE A 440 -4.87 4.16 -26.14
C ILE A 440 -3.47 4.55 -25.66
N PHE A 441 -2.48 3.68 -25.85
CA PHE A 441 -1.10 3.94 -25.44
C PHE A 441 -0.54 5.20 -26.13
N HIS A 442 -0.72 5.32 -27.44
CA HIS A 442 -0.31 6.49 -28.20
C HIS A 442 -1.01 7.76 -27.70
N LEU A 443 -2.31 7.72 -27.40
CA LEU A 443 -3.05 8.86 -26.85
C LEU A 443 -2.52 9.29 -25.47
N ILE A 444 -2.16 8.35 -24.60
CA ILE A 444 -1.55 8.64 -23.30
C ILE A 444 -0.21 9.33 -23.49
N VAL A 445 0.67 8.70 -24.27
CA VAL A 445 2.07 9.12 -24.46
C VAL A 445 2.16 10.46 -25.20
N SER A 446 1.23 10.73 -26.12
CA SER A 446 1.11 12.03 -26.82
C SER A 446 0.62 13.18 -25.91
N ASN A 447 -0.06 12.87 -24.80
CA ASN A 447 -0.51 13.85 -23.81
C ASN A 447 0.45 14.00 -22.62
N SER A 448 1.69 13.50 -22.74
CA SER A 448 2.70 13.50 -21.68
C SER A 448 3.19 14.88 -21.23
N SER A 449 2.80 15.95 -21.92
CA SER A 449 3.16 17.34 -21.57
C SER A 449 2.32 17.94 -20.43
N GLU A 450 1.30 17.25 -19.94
CA GLU A 450 0.50 17.69 -18.79
C GLU A 450 1.08 17.13 -17.48
N LYS A 451 1.34 17.98 -16.48
CA LYS A 451 1.81 17.55 -15.16
C LYS A 451 0.69 16.77 -14.43
N GLN A 452 0.78 15.44 -14.43
CA GLN A 452 -0.25 14.56 -13.86
C GLN A 452 0.31 13.69 -12.71
N ASN A 453 -0.17 13.96 -11.49
CA ASN A 453 0.11 13.11 -10.32
C ASN A 453 -1.03 12.10 -10.04
N VAL A 454 -2.25 12.37 -10.54
CA VAL A 454 -3.43 11.52 -10.33
C VAL A 454 -4.29 11.52 -11.59
N VAL A 455 -4.70 10.33 -12.03
CA VAL A 455 -5.59 10.16 -13.20
C VAL A 455 -7.03 10.45 -12.79
N SER A 456 -7.63 11.49 -13.38
CA SER A 456 -9.01 11.90 -13.11
C SER A 456 -10.03 11.07 -13.92
N ASP A 457 -11.25 10.96 -13.40
CA ASP A 457 -12.34 10.29 -14.14
C ASP A 457 -12.71 11.05 -15.43
N SER A 458 -12.57 12.38 -15.47
CA SER A 458 -12.82 13.15 -16.69
C SER A 458 -11.81 12.81 -17.79
N LYS A 459 -10.52 12.70 -17.45
CA LYS A 459 -9.47 12.32 -18.41
C LYS A 459 -9.67 10.92 -18.94
N ILE A 460 -10.14 9.98 -18.12
CA ILE A 460 -10.51 8.63 -18.59
C ILE A 460 -11.67 8.69 -19.58
N VAL A 461 -12.70 9.49 -19.31
CA VAL A 461 -13.83 9.63 -20.22
C VAL A 461 -13.40 10.25 -21.56
N GLU A 462 -12.53 11.27 -21.53
CA GLU A 462 -11.93 11.87 -22.73
C GLU A 462 -11.07 10.85 -23.49
N LEU A 463 -10.23 10.09 -22.79
CA LEU A 463 -9.39 9.05 -23.36
C LEU A 463 -10.23 7.98 -24.06
N VAL A 464 -11.31 7.51 -23.44
CA VAL A 464 -12.24 6.55 -24.03
C VAL A 464 -12.94 7.13 -25.26
N GLU A 465 -13.36 8.39 -25.22
CA GLU A 465 -14.00 9.03 -26.35
C GLU A 465 -13.04 9.18 -27.55
N CYS A 466 -11.83 9.66 -27.31
CA CYS A 466 -10.79 9.78 -28.34
C CYS A 466 -10.36 8.41 -28.88
N ALA A 467 -10.16 7.43 -28.00
CA ALA A 467 -9.78 6.08 -28.41
C ALA A 467 -10.89 5.39 -29.21
N GLY A 468 -12.15 5.53 -28.77
CA GLY A 468 -13.31 4.98 -29.48
C GLY A 468 -13.49 5.58 -30.87
N LYS A 469 -13.28 6.90 -31.04
CA LYS A 469 -13.30 7.56 -32.36
C LYS A 469 -12.19 7.03 -33.27
N LYS A 470 -10.93 7.07 -32.81
CA LYS A 470 -9.76 6.62 -33.60
C LYS A 470 -9.82 5.13 -33.94
N PHE A 471 -10.25 4.29 -33.00
CA PHE A 471 -10.42 2.87 -33.25
C PHE A 471 -11.57 2.62 -34.24
N GLY A 472 -12.71 3.30 -34.06
CA GLY A 472 -13.88 3.18 -34.95
C GLY A 472 -13.66 3.66 -36.39
N GLU A 473 -12.66 4.51 -36.63
CA GLU A 473 -12.23 4.90 -37.98
C GLU A 473 -11.42 3.80 -38.70
N SER A 474 -10.90 2.82 -37.96
CA SER A 474 -10.13 1.72 -38.54
C SER A 474 -11.04 0.64 -39.16
N GLU A 475 -10.61 0.03 -40.27
CA GLU A 475 -11.33 -1.09 -40.90
C GLU A 475 -11.46 -2.31 -39.96
N ILE A 476 -10.49 -2.48 -39.07
CA ILE A 476 -10.44 -3.56 -38.08
C ILE A 476 -11.59 -3.45 -37.05
N SER A 477 -12.11 -2.24 -36.79
CA SER A 477 -13.26 -2.05 -35.90
C SER A 477 -14.55 -2.65 -36.42
N LYS A 478 -14.66 -2.90 -37.74
CA LYS A 478 -15.85 -3.47 -38.37
C LYS A 478 -15.91 -5.00 -38.27
N SER A 479 -14.85 -5.66 -37.80
CA SER A 479 -14.86 -7.10 -37.55
C SER A 479 -15.82 -7.45 -36.40
N GLU A 480 -16.16 -8.73 -36.24
CA GLU A 480 -17.01 -9.18 -35.13
C GLU A 480 -16.40 -8.81 -33.77
N VAL A 481 -15.11 -9.10 -33.59
CA VAL A 481 -14.33 -8.73 -32.40
C VAL A 481 -14.24 -7.21 -32.24
N GLY A 482 -14.02 -6.48 -33.33
CA GLY A 482 -13.96 -5.02 -33.34
C GLY A 482 -15.26 -4.37 -32.88
N ASN A 483 -16.41 -4.90 -33.33
CA ASN A 483 -17.73 -4.44 -32.90
C ASN A 483 -17.98 -4.74 -31.42
N HIS A 484 -17.56 -5.91 -30.90
CA HIS A 484 -17.63 -6.21 -29.47
C HIS A 484 -16.79 -5.25 -28.62
N ILE A 485 -15.58 -4.91 -29.07
CA ILE A 485 -14.72 -3.91 -28.43
C ILE A 485 -15.41 -2.54 -28.42
N MET A 486 -15.91 -2.08 -29.57
CA MET A 486 -16.60 -0.78 -29.69
C MET A 486 -17.84 -0.70 -28.80
N ASN A 487 -18.65 -1.76 -28.74
CA ASN A 487 -19.80 -1.83 -27.86
C ASN A 487 -19.40 -1.78 -26.38
N THR A 488 -18.31 -2.44 -26.00
CA THR A 488 -17.75 -2.40 -24.63
C THR A 488 -17.32 -0.97 -24.26
N LEU A 489 -16.58 -0.28 -25.13
CA LEU A 489 -16.17 1.11 -24.89
C LEU A 489 -17.37 2.06 -24.80
N ARG A 490 -18.37 1.89 -25.68
CA ARG A 490 -19.57 2.72 -25.72
C ARG A 490 -20.43 2.56 -24.46
N THR A 491 -20.69 1.32 -24.04
CA THR A 491 -21.47 1.04 -22.83
C THR A 491 -20.73 1.50 -21.57
N PHE A 492 -19.40 1.32 -21.50
CA PHE A 492 -18.59 1.88 -20.43
C PHE A 492 -18.64 3.41 -20.38
N TRP A 493 -18.56 4.08 -21.53
CA TRP A 493 -18.69 5.54 -21.61
C TRP A 493 -20.08 6.00 -21.14
N MET A 494 -21.15 5.30 -21.56
CA MET A 494 -22.51 5.58 -21.09
C MET A 494 -22.63 5.40 -19.58
N TYR A 495 -22.07 4.32 -19.03
CA TYR A 495 -22.02 4.06 -17.59
C TYR A 495 -21.32 5.19 -16.82
N LYS A 496 -20.14 5.63 -17.28
CA LYS A 496 -19.41 6.77 -16.67
C LYS A 496 -20.17 8.08 -16.75
N LYS A 497 -21.05 8.26 -17.75
CA LYS A 497 -21.95 9.42 -17.90
C LYS A 497 -23.31 9.23 -17.24
N GLN A 498 -23.53 8.18 -16.45
CA GLN A 498 -24.81 7.86 -15.80
C GLN A 498 -25.97 7.69 -16.79
N LYS A 499 -25.67 7.23 -18.01
CA LYS A 499 -26.66 6.92 -19.07
C LYS A 499 -26.97 5.42 -19.19
N ALA A 500 -26.24 4.59 -18.46
CA ALA A 500 -26.45 3.14 -18.37
C ALA A 500 -26.14 2.69 -16.95
N ASP A 501 -26.88 1.70 -16.45
CA ASP A 501 -26.73 1.17 -15.08
C ASP A 501 -25.57 0.18 -14.94
N SER A 502 -25.21 -0.49 -16.03
CA SER A 502 -24.13 -1.48 -16.07
C SER A 502 -23.47 -1.57 -17.44
N PHE A 503 -22.33 -2.25 -17.49
CA PHE A 503 -21.62 -2.62 -18.70
C PHE A 503 -20.94 -3.98 -18.48
N ASP A 504 -20.70 -4.71 -19.56
CA ASP A 504 -20.05 -6.01 -19.53
C ASP A 504 -18.69 -5.97 -20.22
N ILE A 505 -17.76 -6.77 -19.71
CA ILE A 505 -16.42 -6.95 -20.29
C ILE A 505 -16.35 -8.39 -20.85
N PRO A 506 -16.09 -8.57 -22.15
CA PRO A 506 -15.94 -9.89 -22.77
C PRO A 506 -14.91 -10.78 -22.05
N LYS A 507 -15.20 -12.07 -21.93
CA LYS A 507 -14.36 -13.04 -21.20
C LYS A 507 -13.20 -13.57 -22.05
N ASP A 508 -13.38 -13.56 -23.36
CA ASP A 508 -12.53 -14.09 -24.41
C ASP A 508 -11.49 -13.08 -24.95
N LEU A 509 -11.54 -11.82 -24.48
CA LEU A 509 -10.63 -10.74 -24.89
C LEU A 509 -9.72 -10.33 -23.72
N PRO A 510 -8.59 -11.04 -23.48
CA PRO A 510 -7.76 -10.87 -22.29
C PRO A 510 -7.02 -9.52 -22.24
N LEU A 511 -6.69 -8.93 -23.39
CA LEU A 511 -6.04 -7.63 -23.46
C LEU A 511 -7.07 -6.51 -23.27
N LEU A 512 -8.28 -6.67 -23.81
CA LEU A 512 -9.39 -5.76 -23.51
C LEU A 512 -9.70 -5.75 -22.01
N GLN A 513 -9.67 -6.90 -21.32
CA GLN A 513 -9.82 -6.96 -19.86
C GLN A 513 -8.76 -6.13 -19.13
N ALA A 514 -7.50 -6.18 -19.59
CA ALA A 514 -6.42 -5.36 -19.03
C ALA A 514 -6.65 -3.86 -19.28
N ILE A 515 -7.02 -3.47 -20.51
CA ILE A 515 -7.39 -2.09 -20.87
C ILE A 515 -8.51 -1.59 -19.96
N MET A 516 -9.61 -2.33 -19.88
CA MET A 516 -10.77 -1.96 -19.08
C MET A 516 -10.44 -1.88 -17.59
N SER A 517 -9.56 -2.75 -17.09
CA SER A 517 -9.11 -2.69 -15.69
C SER A 517 -8.42 -1.37 -15.34
N PHE A 518 -7.57 -0.87 -16.24
CA PHE A 518 -6.98 0.47 -16.12
C PHE A 518 -8.06 1.57 -16.18
N LEU A 519 -8.95 1.53 -17.18
CA LEU A 519 -10.00 2.55 -17.35
C LEU A 519 -10.97 2.61 -16.17
N ILE A 520 -11.26 1.47 -15.53
CA ILE A 520 -12.18 1.39 -14.38
C ILE A 520 -11.49 1.84 -13.09
N LYS A 521 -10.23 1.45 -12.88
CA LYS A 521 -9.44 1.71 -11.67
C LYS A 521 -8.18 2.54 -11.95
N PRO A 522 -8.29 3.75 -12.53
CA PRO A 522 -7.14 4.50 -13.04
C PRO A 522 -6.28 5.13 -11.93
N ARG A 523 -6.79 5.21 -10.69
CA ARG A 523 -6.19 6.00 -9.60
C ARG A 523 -5.00 5.33 -8.91
N GLY A 524 -4.80 4.02 -9.08
CA GLY A 524 -3.72 3.31 -8.40
C GLY A 524 -3.56 1.87 -8.85
N PHE A 525 -2.30 1.44 -8.97
CA PHE A 525 -1.94 0.08 -9.36
C PHE A 525 -2.50 -0.98 -8.40
N ASP A 526 -2.67 -0.66 -7.11
CA ASP A 526 -3.23 -1.54 -6.10
C ASP A 526 -4.73 -1.83 -6.35
N GLN A 527 -5.48 -0.84 -6.83
CA GLN A 527 -6.88 -0.99 -7.20
C GLN A 527 -7.03 -1.82 -8.48
N ILE A 528 -6.14 -1.60 -9.46
CA ILE A 528 -6.07 -2.42 -10.69
C ILE A 528 -5.77 -3.87 -10.31
N ASP A 529 -4.77 -4.11 -9.46
CA ASP A 529 -4.37 -5.45 -9.04
C ASP A 529 -5.52 -6.19 -8.36
N ARG A 530 -6.16 -5.57 -7.35
CA ARG A 530 -7.31 -6.17 -6.67
C ARG A 530 -8.47 -6.46 -7.62
N PHE A 531 -8.76 -5.54 -8.54
CA PHE A 531 -9.83 -5.71 -9.52
C PHE A 531 -9.56 -6.89 -10.47
N MET A 532 -8.36 -6.95 -11.04
CA MET A 532 -7.96 -8.02 -11.95
C MET A 532 -7.87 -9.36 -11.24
N LEU A 533 -7.32 -9.40 -10.03
CA LEU A 533 -7.28 -10.59 -9.20
C LEU A 533 -8.69 -11.15 -8.98
N ASN A 534 -9.61 -10.32 -8.48
CA ASN A 534 -11.00 -10.71 -8.21
C ASN A 534 -11.76 -11.21 -9.44
N ARG A 535 -11.39 -10.75 -10.64
CA ARG A 535 -12.04 -11.11 -11.90
C ARG A 535 -11.33 -12.24 -12.66
N GLY A 536 -10.17 -12.72 -12.19
CA GLY A 536 -9.41 -13.77 -12.87
C GLY A 536 -8.64 -13.30 -14.11
N TYR A 537 -8.39 -11.99 -14.27
CA TYR A 537 -7.74 -11.45 -15.46
C TYR A 537 -6.22 -11.62 -15.41
N GLN A 538 -5.61 -12.04 -16.52
CA GLN A 538 -4.21 -12.51 -16.58
C GLN A 538 -3.20 -11.45 -17.05
N LEU A 539 -3.59 -10.58 -17.98
CA LEU A 539 -2.68 -9.67 -18.69
C LEU A 539 -2.40 -8.35 -17.92
N LYS A 540 -2.20 -8.43 -16.60
CA LYS A 540 -2.10 -7.25 -15.73
C LYS A 540 -0.90 -6.35 -16.02
N LYS A 541 0.18 -6.90 -16.57
CA LYS A 541 1.37 -6.15 -17.02
C LYS A 541 1.01 -5.02 -18.01
N TYR A 542 0.03 -5.24 -18.89
CA TYR A 542 -0.43 -4.23 -19.85
C TYR A 542 -1.35 -3.18 -19.20
N ALA A 543 -2.17 -3.56 -18.23
CA ALA A 543 -2.94 -2.59 -17.44
C ALA A 543 -2.01 -1.66 -16.64
N TYR A 544 -0.96 -2.22 -16.04
CA TYR A 544 0.07 -1.48 -15.33
C TYR A 544 0.87 -0.57 -16.27
N MET A 545 1.17 -1.03 -17.48
CA MET A 545 1.87 -0.23 -18.48
C MET A 545 1.08 1.03 -18.87
N LEU A 546 -0.22 0.92 -19.13
CA LEU A 546 -1.08 2.08 -19.40
C LEU A 546 -1.13 3.05 -18.22
N TRP A 547 -1.28 2.52 -17.00
CA TRP A 547 -1.28 3.33 -15.78
C TRP A 547 0.05 4.07 -15.59
N GLY A 548 1.17 3.34 -15.68
CA GLY A 548 2.53 3.87 -15.55
C GLY A 548 2.86 4.91 -16.60
N ALA A 549 2.40 4.71 -17.83
CA ALA A 549 2.56 5.69 -18.91
C ALA A 549 1.76 6.97 -18.65
N THR A 550 0.60 6.86 -18.01
CA THR A 550 -0.24 8.02 -17.70
C THR A 550 0.35 8.87 -16.59
N VAL A 551 0.87 8.24 -15.52
CA VAL A 551 1.45 8.99 -14.37
C VAL A 551 2.91 9.39 -14.59
N GLY A 552 3.63 8.65 -15.43
CA GLY A 552 5.06 8.83 -15.69
C GLY A 552 5.97 8.31 -14.58
N TYR A 553 7.22 7.98 -14.94
CA TYR A 553 8.17 7.33 -14.04
C TYR A 553 8.40 8.10 -12.75
N ALA A 554 8.58 9.42 -12.83
CA ALA A 554 8.83 10.31 -11.68
C ALA A 554 7.80 10.13 -10.56
N SER A 555 6.52 9.97 -10.91
CA SER A 555 5.40 9.89 -9.96
C SER A 555 5.10 8.47 -9.46
N ILE A 556 5.77 7.43 -9.99
CA ILE A 556 5.61 6.06 -9.51
C ILE A 556 6.26 5.92 -8.12
N PRO A 557 5.57 5.37 -7.11
CA PRO A 557 6.11 5.28 -5.75
C PRO A 557 7.23 4.22 -5.63
N LYS A 558 8.18 4.45 -4.70
CA LYS A 558 9.27 3.49 -4.39
C LYS A 558 8.73 2.10 -4.04
N THR A 559 7.56 2.03 -3.38
CA THR A 559 6.92 0.76 -3.01
C THR A 559 6.61 -0.15 -4.20
N LEU A 560 6.34 0.44 -5.38
CA LEU A 560 6.15 -0.32 -6.61
C LEU A 560 7.48 -0.66 -7.28
N THR A 561 8.38 0.33 -7.44
CA THR A 561 9.66 0.12 -8.12
C THR A 561 10.58 -0.85 -7.38
N ASN A 562 10.48 -0.94 -6.06
CA ASN A 562 11.25 -1.92 -5.28
C ASN A 562 10.97 -3.37 -5.66
N ILE A 563 9.79 -3.67 -6.24
CA ILE A 563 9.44 -5.02 -6.68
C ILE A 563 10.42 -5.52 -7.76
N ILE A 564 10.92 -4.63 -8.62
CA ILE A 564 11.87 -5.01 -9.66
C ILE A 564 13.32 -5.03 -9.17
N ASN A 565 13.66 -4.31 -8.09
CA ASN A 565 15.04 -4.23 -7.58
C ASN A 565 15.58 -5.57 -7.04
N ASP A 566 14.70 -6.48 -6.60
CA ASP A 566 15.11 -7.83 -6.17
C ASP A 566 15.39 -8.72 -7.40
N ASN A 567 16.66 -9.03 -7.68
CA ASN A 567 17.10 -9.95 -8.74
C ASN A 567 16.63 -9.55 -10.16
N PHE A 568 16.84 -8.30 -10.58
CA PHE A 568 16.69 -7.92 -11.98
C PHE A 568 18.00 -7.34 -12.51
N ASN A 569 18.36 -7.71 -13.73
CA ASN A 569 19.51 -7.15 -14.42
C ASN A 569 19.29 -5.68 -14.79
N GLU A 570 19.71 -4.80 -13.89
CA GLU A 570 19.62 -3.34 -14.06
C GLU A 570 20.34 -2.85 -15.32
N ASN A 571 21.42 -3.51 -15.76
CA ASN A 571 22.12 -3.14 -16.99
C ASN A 571 21.27 -3.40 -18.24
N LEU A 572 20.49 -4.47 -18.26
CA LEU A 572 19.58 -4.78 -19.36
C LEU A 572 18.52 -3.69 -19.49
N LEU A 573 17.92 -3.28 -18.38
CA LEU A 573 16.92 -2.21 -18.35
C LEU A 573 17.50 -0.86 -18.77
N ASP A 574 18.67 -0.50 -18.24
CA ASP A 574 19.35 0.76 -18.55
C ASP A 574 19.69 0.85 -20.04
N ASN A 575 20.18 -0.25 -20.63
CA ASN A 575 20.48 -0.33 -22.06
C ASN A 575 19.21 -0.20 -22.92
N TYR A 576 18.13 -0.88 -22.52
CA TYR A 576 16.84 -0.82 -23.23
C TYR A 576 16.20 0.58 -23.15
N LEU A 577 16.16 1.19 -21.96
CA LEU A 577 15.65 2.56 -21.81
C LEU A 577 16.55 3.57 -22.54
N SER A 578 17.86 3.34 -22.57
CA SER A 578 18.78 4.20 -23.32
C SER A 578 18.57 4.12 -24.82
N SER A 579 18.25 2.95 -25.38
CA SER A 579 17.96 2.82 -26.82
C SER A 579 16.65 3.53 -27.17
N ILE A 580 15.62 3.40 -26.32
CA ILE A 580 14.36 4.15 -26.46
C ILE A 580 14.63 5.66 -26.45
N TYR A 581 15.36 6.17 -25.47
CA TYR A 581 15.64 7.61 -25.36
C TYR A 581 16.30 8.16 -26.64
N LYS A 582 17.31 7.45 -27.15
CA LYS A 582 17.98 7.83 -28.41
C LYS A 582 17.04 7.83 -29.61
N SER A 583 16.14 6.84 -29.69
CA SER A 583 15.13 6.80 -30.75
C SER A 583 14.14 7.96 -30.66
N LEU A 584 13.79 8.40 -29.44
CA LEU A 584 12.95 9.59 -29.23
C LEU A 584 13.68 10.88 -29.62
N GLU A 585 14.97 11.01 -29.31
CA GLU A 585 15.77 12.17 -29.74
C GLU A 585 15.81 12.30 -31.26
N ASN A 586 15.97 11.17 -31.98
CA ASN A 586 15.98 11.13 -33.44
C ASN A 586 14.61 11.43 -34.07
N ARG A 587 13.52 11.37 -33.30
CA ARG A 587 12.17 11.70 -33.77
C ARG A 587 11.94 13.20 -33.89
N ASN A 588 12.58 13.98 -33.01
CA ASN A 588 12.42 15.43 -32.91
C ASN A 588 13.39 16.22 -33.82
N ILE A 589 14.13 15.51 -34.69
CA ILE A 589 14.93 16.04 -35.80
C ILE A 589 14.20 15.69 -37.10
#